data_AF-A0A840MS25-F1
#
_entry.id   AF-A0A840MS25-F1
#
_cell.length_a   1.000
_cell.length_b   1.000
_cell.length_c   1.000
_cell.angle_alpha   90.00
_cell.angle_beta   90.00
_cell.angle_gamma   90.00
#
_symmetry.space_group_name_H-M   'P 1'
#
loop_
_entity.id
_entity.type
_entity.pdbx_description
1 polymer ?
#
loop_
_entity_poly.entity_id
_entity_poly.type
_entity_poly.pdbx_seq_one_letter_code
_entity_poly.pdbx_strand_id
1 'polypeptide(L)' 'MSTASDARFWDRSSRKYAVSAIADQAGYERTLDRTRALLGPNDRVLELGCGTGTTALRLADMFKAILRRIFPLK' A
#
# COMPACT_ATOMS: atom_id res chain seq x y z
N MET A 1 -11.72 0.43 -20.79
CA MET A 1 -11.76 -0.55 -19.68
C MET A 1 -12.88 -0.13 -18.74
N SER A 2 -13.69 -1.07 -18.25
CA SER A 2 -14.78 -0.80 -17.30
C SER A 2 -14.27 -1.10 -15.89
N THR A 3 -14.72 -0.35 -14.89
CA THR A 3 -14.34 -0.57 -13.50
C THR A 3 -14.62 -2.01 -13.04
N ALA A 4 -15.69 -2.63 -13.54
CA ALA A 4 -16.03 -4.02 -13.27
C ALA A 4 -15.09 -5.05 -13.96
N SER A 5 -14.52 -4.72 -15.12
CA SER A 5 -13.49 -5.58 -15.75
C SER A 5 -12.18 -5.52 -14.98
N ASP A 6 -11.82 -4.34 -14.52
CA ASP A 6 -10.58 -4.10 -13.77
C ASP A 6 -10.66 -4.74 -12.39
N ALA A 7 -11.85 -4.72 -11.79
CA ALA A 7 -12.13 -5.42 -10.55
C ALA A 7 -11.81 -6.92 -10.64
N ARG A 8 -12.44 -7.61 -11.60
CA ARG A 8 -12.25 -9.06 -11.78
C ARG A 8 -10.79 -9.43 -12.09
N PHE A 9 -10.06 -8.56 -12.79
CA PHE A 9 -8.64 -8.76 -13.05
C PHE A 9 -7.81 -8.71 -11.76
N TRP A 10 -8.02 -7.69 -10.92
CA TRP A 10 -7.32 -7.53 -9.65
C TRP A 10 -7.69 -8.62 -8.65
N ASP A 11 -8.95 -9.03 -8.56
CA ASP A 11 -9.38 -10.14 -7.71
C ASP A 11 -8.63 -11.42 -8.00
N ARG A 12 -8.53 -11.78 -9.29
CA ARG A 12 -7.82 -13.00 -9.72
C ARG A 12 -6.33 -12.93 -9.44
N SER A 13 -5.72 -11.76 -9.61
CA SER A 13 -4.27 -11.57 -9.47
C SER A 13 -3.83 -11.36 -8.01
N SER A 14 -4.75 -10.91 -7.14
CA SER A 14 -4.49 -10.54 -5.74
C SER A 14 -3.83 -11.64 -4.92
N ARG A 15 -4.28 -12.89 -5.07
CA ARG A 15 -3.74 -14.03 -4.31
C ARG A 15 -2.27 -14.28 -4.61
N LYS A 16 -1.90 -14.24 -5.90
CA LYS A 16 -0.51 -14.39 -6.34
C LYS A 16 0.32 -13.20 -5.91
N TYR A 17 -0.21 -11.99 -6.06
CA TYR A 17 0.43 -10.76 -5.62
C TYR A 17 0.76 -10.80 -4.11
N ALA A 18 -0.16 -11.27 -3.27
CA ALA A 18 0.01 -11.28 -1.82
C ALA A 18 1.12 -12.21 -1.31
N VAL A 19 1.45 -13.27 -2.07
CA VAL A 19 2.50 -14.25 -1.71
C VAL A 19 3.83 -13.98 -2.40
N SER A 20 3.87 -13.12 -3.42
CA SER A 20 5.09 -12.77 -4.12
C SER A 20 6.02 -11.95 -3.24
N ALA A 21 7.31 -12.30 -3.26
CA ALA A 21 8.34 -11.52 -2.59
C ALA A 21 8.53 -10.17 -3.30
N ILE A 22 8.91 -9.16 -2.52
CA ILE A 22 9.34 -7.86 -3.04
C ILE A 22 10.68 -8.09 -3.75
N ALA A 23 10.73 -7.81 -5.06
CA ALA A 23 11.91 -8.09 -5.88
C ALA A 23 13.14 -7.23 -5.50
N ASP A 24 12.91 -5.98 -5.08
CA ASP A 24 13.96 -5.07 -4.59
C ASP A 24 13.63 -4.63 -3.16
N GLN A 25 14.08 -5.42 -2.19
CA GLN A 25 13.88 -5.15 -0.78
C GLN A 25 14.59 -3.85 -0.34
N ALA A 26 15.78 -3.57 -0.87
CA ALA A 26 16.55 -2.37 -0.53
C ALA A 26 15.92 -1.08 -1.11
N GLY A 27 15.36 -1.15 -2.32
CA GLY A 27 14.55 -0.07 -2.90
C GLY A 27 13.29 0.20 -2.09
N TYR A 28 12.63 -0.86 -1.63
CA TYR A 28 11.46 -0.74 -0.76
C TYR A 28 11.78 -0.05 0.57
N GLU A 29 12.88 -0.43 1.22
CA GLU A 29 13.34 0.19 2.47
C GLU A 29 13.71 1.66 2.28
N ARG A 30 14.44 2.01 1.22
CA ARG A 30 14.71 3.42 0.86
C ARG A 30 13.44 4.23 0.66
N THR A 31 12.40 3.61 0.09
CA THR A 31 11.10 4.26 -0.09
C THR A 31 10.45 4.55 1.26
N LEU A 32 10.43 3.56 2.16
CA LEU A 32 9.91 3.73 3.51
C LEU A 32 10.65 4.86 4.23
N ASP A 33 11.98 4.87 4.21
CA ASP A 33 12.77 5.90 4.90
C ASP A 33 12.53 7.30 4.34
N ARG A 34 12.37 7.42 3.02
CA ARG A 34 12.00 8.69 2.40
C ARG A 34 10.60 9.15 2.82
N THR A 35 9.63 8.23 2.89
CA THR A 35 8.29 8.53 3.40
C THR A 35 8.34 9.02 4.86
N ARG A 36 9.16 8.37 5.70
CA ARG A 36 9.37 8.77 7.10
C ARG A 36 9.99 10.16 7.23
N ALA A 37 10.93 10.49 6.36
CA ALA A 37 11.59 11.80 6.39
C ALA A 37 10.67 12.96 5.96
N LEU A 38 9.60 12.67 5.22
CA LEU A 38 8.68 13.67 4.68
C LEU A 38 7.45 13.93 5.55
N LEU A 39 7.18 13.07 6.53
CA LEU A 39 5.95 13.07 7.32
C LEU A 39 6.25 13.12 8.82
N GLY A 40 5.45 13.87 9.55
CA GLY A 40 5.59 14.05 10.99
C GLY A 40 4.61 13.19 11.80
N PRO A 41 4.84 13.06 13.12
CA PRO A 41 4.03 12.24 14.01
C PRO A 41 2.56 12.68 14.13
N ASN A 42 2.24 13.93 13.76
CA ASN A 42 0.87 14.45 13.81
C ASN A 42 0.10 14.27 12.50
N ASP A 43 0.74 13.75 11.45
CA ASP A 43 0.15 13.66 10.12
C ASP A 43 -0.89 12.54 10.01
N ARG A 44 -1.85 12.76 9.12
CA ARG A 44 -2.85 11.76 8.73
C ARG A 44 -2.60 11.36 7.28
N VAL A 45 -2.23 10.11 7.06
CA VAL A 45 -1.77 9.59 5.77
C VAL A 45 -2.87 8.74 5.13
N LEU A 46 -3.01 8.81 3.80
CA LEU A 46 -3.87 7.93 3.02
C LEU A 46 -3.02 7.12 2.04
N GLU A 47 -2.98 5.80 2.23
CA GLU A 47 -2.40 4.87 1.27
C GLU A 47 -3.45 4.47 0.23
N LEU A 48 -3.23 4.90 -1.01
CA LEU A 48 -4.05 4.52 -2.16
C LEU A 48 -3.48 3.28 -2.82
N GLY A 49 -4.34 2.32 -3.17
CA GLY A 49 -3.90 1.06 -3.76
C GLY A 49 -3.08 0.22 -2.78
N CYS A 50 -3.51 0.17 -1.52
CA CYS A 50 -2.72 -0.45 -0.45
C CYS A 50 -2.40 -1.93 -0.68
N GLY A 51 -3.11 -2.64 -1.56
CA GLY A 51 -2.90 -4.07 -1.78
C GLY A 51 -3.05 -4.87 -0.47
N THR A 52 -2.00 -5.58 -0.06
CA THR A 52 -1.92 -6.25 1.25
C THR A 52 -1.73 -5.27 2.42
N GLY A 53 -1.32 -4.04 2.12
CA GLY A 53 -0.96 -2.89 2.96
C GLY A 53 -0.05 -3.24 4.13
N THR A 54 0.94 -4.07 3.82
CA THR A 54 2.15 -4.27 4.62
C THR A 54 2.90 -2.96 4.87
N THR A 55 2.92 -2.05 3.90
CA THR A 55 3.53 -0.71 4.04
C THR A 55 2.86 0.10 5.14
N ALA A 56 1.53 0.21 5.15
CA ALA A 56 0.83 0.94 6.20
C ALA A 56 1.04 0.32 7.59
N LEU A 57 1.13 -1.01 7.70
CA LEU A 57 1.47 -1.67 8.97
C LEU A 57 2.88 -1.31 9.44
N ARG A 58 3.87 -1.26 8.53
CA ARG A 58 5.25 -0.87 8.83
C ARG A 58 5.43 0.60 9.20
N LEU A 59 4.44 1.45 8.93
CA LEU A 59 4.46 2.88 9.20
C LEU A 59 3.43 3.32 10.25
N ALA A 60 2.62 2.39 10.79
CA ALA A 60 1.48 2.70 11.63
C ALA A 60 1.85 3.50 12.89
N ASP A 61 3.00 3.18 13.50
CA ASP A 61 3.46 3.81 14.75
C ASP A 61 4.11 5.18 14.52
N MET A 62 4.26 5.62 13.27
CA MET A 62 5.01 6.83 12.94
C MET A 62 4.14 8.07 12.76
N PHE A 63 2.85 7.90 12.50
CA PHE A 63 1.93 8.98 12.16
C PHE A 63 0.69 8.89 13.03
N LYS A 64 -0.04 10.00 13.14
CA LYS A 64 -1.26 10.08 13.96
C LYS A 64 -2.35 9.13 13.47
N ALA A 65 -2.45 8.95 12.16
CA ALA A 65 -3.35 7.99 11.55
C ALA A 65 -2.90 7.62 10.14
N ILE A 66 -3.03 6.35 9.78
CA ILE A 66 -2.89 5.88 8.41
C ILE A 66 -4.17 5.20 7.95
N LEU A 67 -4.83 5.78 6.95
CA LEU A 67 -5.99 5.20 6.28
C LEU A 67 -5.53 4.43 5.06
N ARG A 68 -6.20 3.33 4.79
CA ARG A 68 -5.87 2.43 3.69
C ARG A 68 -7.08 2.31 2.79
N ARG A 69 -6.87 2.51 1.49
CA ARG A 69 -7.90 2.30 0.50
C ARG A 69 -7.39 1.41 -0.61
N ILE A 70 -7.98 0.23 -0.72
CA ILE A 70 -7.90 -0.54 -1.94
C ILE A 70 -8.74 0.19 -3.00
N PHE A 71 -8.24 0.31 -4.23
CA PHE A 71 -9.07 0.83 -5.32
C PHE A 71 -10.35 0.00 -5.39
N PRO A 72 -11.52 0.63 -5.61
CA PRO A 72 -12.76 -0.12 -5.68
C PRO A 72 -12.67 -1.18 -6.77
N LEU A 73 -12.85 -2.43 -6.34
CA LEU A 73 -13.42 -3.49 -7.16
C LEU A 73 -14.94 -3.19 -7.32
N LYS A 74 -15.28 -2.07 -7.96
CA LYS A 74 -16.63 -1.71 -8.42
C LYS A 74 -16.51 -0.87 -9.68
#